data_AF-A0A2A4QXK3-F1
#
_entry.id   AF-A0A2A4QXK3-F1
#
_cell.length_a   1.000
_cell.length_b   1.000
_cell.length_c   1.000
_cell.angle_alpha   90.00
_cell.angle_beta   90.00
_cell.angle_gamma   90.00
#
_symmetry.space_group_name_H-M   'P 1'
#
loop_
_entity.id
_entity.type
_entity.pdbx_description
1 polymer ?
#
loop_
_entity_poly.entity_id
_entity_poly.type
_entity_poly.pdbx_seq_one_letter_code
_entity_poly.pdbx_strand_id
1 'polypeptide(L)'
;MQNDMRELMRNGNIKNVELSKNHRANFENKLAKEVNNTPVSMLYWGKIAASILVIVGLGLGFYLKGDIDNLETVKRNKISSLGEISPAFQNIENYYLASINTEIASLDFTNNHQSLLNGYLAKNDELSREYQQLSLELESGVSEATITALIGNLQLRLKLLTQLKNHLKELKIQKNKTNETVQI
;
A
#
# COMPACT_ATOMS: atom_id res chain seq x y z
N MET A 1 23.42 -58.65 28.48
CA MET A 1 24.78 -58.09 28.34
C MET A 1 24.84 -57.44 26.97
N GLN A 2 24.84 -56.11 26.90
CA GLN A 2 25.04 -55.37 25.66
C GLN A 2 26.53 -55.15 25.50
N ASN A 3 27.16 -55.81 24.53
CA ASN A 3 28.55 -55.54 24.23
C ASN A 3 28.64 -54.16 23.59
N ASP A 4 29.40 -53.24 24.20
CA ASP A 4 29.62 -51.91 23.67
C ASP A 4 30.29 -52.02 22.30
N MET A 5 29.65 -51.45 21.28
CA MET A 5 30.15 -51.48 19.90
C MET A 5 31.56 -50.92 19.79
N ARG A 6 31.94 -49.98 20.69
CA ARG A 6 33.30 -49.45 20.77
C ARG A 6 34.34 -50.49 21.17
N GLU A 7 34.03 -51.38 22.12
CA GLU A 7 34.97 -52.43 22.53
C GLU A 7 35.13 -53.51 21.46
N LEU A 8 34.04 -53.86 20.76
CA LEU A 8 34.06 -54.83 19.67
C LEU A 8 34.89 -54.36 18.47
N MET A 9 34.86 -53.06 18.15
CA MET A 9 35.70 -52.49 17.10
C MET A 9 37.16 -52.37 17.50
N ARG A 10 37.44 -52.17 18.80
CA ARG A 10 38.81 -51.97 19.31
C ARG A 10 39.57 -53.28 19.45
N ASN A 11 38.88 -54.35 19.84
CA ASN A 11 39.48 -55.67 20.11
C ASN A 11 39.15 -56.73 19.05
N GLY A 12 38.21 -56.45 18.14
CA GLY A 12 37.82 -57.36 17.06
C GLY A 12 38.81 -57.30 15.90
N ASN A 13 39.35 -58.45 15.50
CA ASN A 13 40.17 -58.61 14.31
C ASN A 13 39.31 -58.28 13.06
N ILE A 14 39.32 -57.02 12.62
CA ILE A 14 38.52 -56.54 11.49
C ILE A 14 39.09 -57.16 10.21
N LYS A 15 38.55 -58.32 9.83
CA LYS A 15 38.77 -58.86 8.49
C LYS A 15 38.15 -57.88 7.50
N ASN A 16 38.91 -57.48 6.49
CA ASN A 16 38.39 -56.72 5.35
C ASN A 16 37.39 -57.59 4.59
N VAL A 17 36.14 -57.57 5.03
CA VAL A 17 35.02 -58.19 4.32
C VAL A 17 34.53 -57.15 3.32
N GLU A 18 34.82 -57.38 2.04
CA GLU A 18 34.25 -56.56 0.98
C GLU A 18 32.73 -56.73 0.92
N LEU A 19 32.03 -55.62 0.71
CA LEU A 19 30.58 -55.64 0.50
C LEU A 19 30.26 -56.50 -0.72
N SER A 20 29.22 -57.33 -0.62
CA SER A 20 28.71 -58.07 -1.79
C SER A 20 28.38 -57.08 -2.92
N LYS A 21 28.72 -57.46 -4.16
CA LYS A 21 28.48 -56.62 -5.35
C LYS A 21 27.03 -56.13 -5.46
N ASN A 22 26.07 -56.86 -4.89
CA ASN A 22 24.64 -56.56 -4.93
C ASN A 22 24.09 -55.91 -3.64
N HIS A 23 24.95 -55.45 -2.73
CA HIS A 23 24.52 -54.84 -1.47
C HIS A 23 23.62 -53.62 -1.70
N ARG A 24 23.97 -52.78 -2.67
CA ARG A 24 23.21 -51.56 -2.98
C ARG A 24 21.80 -51.85 -3.49
N ALA A 25 21.67 -52.79 -4.44
CA ALA A 25 20.36 -53.20 -4.95
C ALA A 25 19.49 -53.81 -3.84
N ASN A 26 20.08 -54.60 -2.94
CA ASN A 26 19.36 -55.17 -1.80
C ASN A 26 18.91 -54.11 -0.79
N PHE A 27 19.74 -53.09 -0.57
CA PHE A 27 19.39 -51.95 0.29
C PHE A 27 18.26 -51.12 -0.34
N GLU A 28 18.34 -50.80 -1.63
CA GLU A 28 17.32 -50.04 -2.35
C GLU A 28 15.96 -50.78 -2.34
N ASN A 29 15.95 -52.10 -2.56
CA ASN A 29 14.73 -52.91 -2.47
C ASN A 29 14.13 -52.93 -1.06
N LYS A 30 14.95 -53.00 -0.02
CA LYS A 30 14.46 -52.93 1.38
C LYS A 30 13.93 -51.54 1.70
N LEU A 31 14.62 -50.49 1.25
CA LEU A 31 14.20 -49.11 1.46
C LEU A 31 12.86 -48.84 0.79
N ALA A 32 12.69 -49.23 -0.47
CA ALA A 32 11.44 -49.07 -1.20
C ALA A 32 10.26 -49.79 -0.53
N LYS A 33 10.51 -50.92 0.13
CA LYS A 33 9.49 -51.68 0.86
C LYS A 33 9.04 -51.02 2.17
N GLU A 34 9.90 -50.22 2.81
CA GLU A 34 9.62 -49.53 4.07
C GLU A 34 9.09 -48.10 3.88
N VAL A 35 9.13 -47.54 2.66
CA VAL A 35 8.52 -46.24 2.35
C VAL A 35 7.00 -46.42 2.27
N ASN A 36 6.32 -46.10 3.36
CA ASN A 36 4.86 -46.08 3.45
C ASN A 36 4.26 -44.99 2.55
N ASN A 37 3.89 -45.34 1.32
CA ASN A 37 3.11 -44.50 0.42
C ASN A 37 1.60 -44.74 0.63
N THR A 38 1.09 -44.50 1.84
CA THR A 38 -0.37 -44.58 2.06
C THR A 38 -1.04 -43.46 1.25
N PRO A 39 -1.94 -43.76 0.31
CA PRO A 39 -2.60 -42.72 -0.47
C PRO A 39 -3.48 -41.89 0.47
N VAL A 40 -3.16 -40.60 0.60
CA VAL A 40 -4.02 -39.67 1.32
C VAL A 40 -5.36 -39.57 0.57
N SER A 41 -6.44 -39.90 1.26
CA SER A 41 -7.78 -39.88 0.65
C SER A 41 -8.14 -38.45 0.22
N MET A 42 -8.81 -38.34 -0.93
CA MET A 42 -9.34 -37.07 -1.47
C MET A 42 -10.20 -36.31 -0.44
N LEU A 43 -10.83 -37.03 0.50
CA LEU A 43 -11.59 -36.45 1.61
C LEU A 43 -10.72 -35.66 2.61
N TYR A 44 -9.43 -35.99 2.77
CA TYR A 44 -8.52 -35.20 3.61
C TYR A 44 -8.22 -33.84 2.99
N TRP A 45 -8.00 -33.78 1.67
CA TRP A 45 -7.84 -32.51 0.95
C TRP A 45 -9.11 -31.67 0.99
N GLY A 46 -10.29 -32.31 0.89
CA GLY A 46 -11.58 -31.63 1.06
C GLY A 46 -11.74 -30.97 2.43
N LYS A 47 -11.30 -31.63 3.51
CA LYS A 47 -11.35 -31.06 4.88
C LYS A 47 -10.46 -29.83 5.03
N ILE A 48 -9.27 -29.83 4.41
CA ILE A 48 -8.34 -28.69 4.43
C ILE A 48 -8.96 -27.51 3.68
N ALA A 49 -9.47 -27.73 2.46
CA ALA A 49 -10.11 -26.68 1.68
C ALA A 49 -11.33 -26.06 2.38
N ALA A 50 -12.17 -26.89 3.01
CA ALA A 50 -13.33 -26.41 3.78
C ALA A 50 -12.92 -25.52 4.96
N SER A 51 -11.83 -25.84 5.67
CA SER A 51 -11.33 -25.02 6.78
C SER A 51 -10.86 -23.63 6.34
N ILE A 52 -10.22 -23.54 5.16
CA ILE A 52 -9.76 -22.28 4.59
C ILE A 52 -10.95 -21.40 4.20
N LEU A 53 -11.98 -21.99 3.58
CA LEU A 53 -13.20 -21.27 3.21
C LEU A 53 -13.94 -20.71 4.44
N VAL A 54 -13.96 -21.44 5.56
CA VAL A 54 -14.57 -20.95 6.81
C VAL A 54 -13.79 -19.75 7.37
N ILE A 55 -12.46 -19.83 7.41
CA ILE A 55 -11.61 -18.73 7.91
C ILE A 55 -11.74 -17.49 7.02
N VAL A 56 -11.71 -17.67 5.70
CA VAL A 56 -11.87 -16.58 4.73
C VAL A 56 -13.29 -16.00 4.80
N GLY A 57 -14.31 -16.83 4.92
CA GLY A 57 -15.70 -16.40 5.06
C GLY A 57 -15.95 -15.61 6.34
N LEU A 58 -15.38 -16.03 7.46
CA LEU A 58 -15.42 -15.26 8.71
C LEU A 58 -14.62 -13.96 8.61
N GLY A 59 -13.42 -13.98 8.05
CA GLY A 59 -12.58 -12.80 7.85
C GLY A 59 -13.25 -11.75 6.96
N LEU A 60 -13.80 -12.16 5.81
CA LEU A 60 -14.59 -11.30 4.94
C LEU A 60 -15.90 -10.86 5.61
N GLY A 61 -16.56 -11.74 6.37
CA GLY A 61 -17.77 -11.40 7.12
C GLY A 61 -17.54 -10.29 8.14
N PHE A 62 -16.46 -10.37 8.93
CA PHE A 62 -16.09 -9.29 9.86
C PHE A 62 -15.62 -8.02 9.14
N TYR A 63 -14.85 -8.16 8.05
CA TYR A 63 -14.39 -7.03 7.24
C TYR A 63 -15.57 -6.24 6.62
N LEU A 64 -16.53 -6.95 6.01
CA LEU A 64 -17.72 -6.34 5.41
C LEU A 64 -18.70 -5.82 6.48
N LYS A 65 -18.83 -6.51 7.62
CA LYS A 65 -19.71 -6.04 8.70
C LYS A 65 -19.23 -4.73 9.34
N GLY A 66 -17.92 -4.50 9.41
CA GLY A 66 -17.36 -3.20 9.83
C GLY A 66 -17.75 -2.03 8.92
N ASP A 67 -18.10 -2.31 7.66
CA ASP A 67 -18.59 -1.33 6.68
C ASP A 67 -20.13 -1.20 6.72
N ILE A 68 -20.86 -2.29 7.03
CA ILE A 68 -22.33 -2.28 7.08
C ILE A 68 -22.89 -1.66 8.38
N ASP A 69 -22.20 -1.77 9.52
CA ASP A 69 -22.59 -1.04 10.74
C ASP A 69 -22.38 0.49 10.62
N ASN A 70 -21.75 0.97 9.54
CA ASN A 70 -21.67 2.39 9.16
C ASN A 70 -22.78 2.83 8.17
N LEU A 71 -23.69 1.94 7.75
CA LEU A 71 -24.72 2.28 6.76
C LEU A 71 -26.10 2.63 7.35
N GLU A 72 -26.26 2.59 8.68
CA GLU A 72 -27.49 3.04 9.34
C GLU A 72 -27.24 4.02 10.51
N THR A 73 -26.47 5.08 10.25
CA THR A 73 -26.51 6.26 11.11
C THR A 73 -26.86 7.51 10.32
N VAL A 74 -28.17 7.81 10.32
CA VAL A 74 -28.74 9.16 10.32
C VAL A 74 -28.34 10.04 9.13
N LYS A 75 -29.29 10.24 8.20
CA LYS A 75 -29.41 11.49 7.42
C LYS A 75 -29.56 12.69 8.38
N ARG A 76 -28.48 13.07 9.04
CA ARG A 76 -28.27 14.43 9.50
C ARG A 76 -27.63 15.08 8.29
N ASN A 77 -28.20 16.19 7.82
CA ASN A 77 -27.58 17.01 6.79
C ASN A 77 -26.23 17.50 7.34
N LYS A 78 -25.19 16.66 7.20
CA LYS A 78 -23.85 16.86 7.74
C LYS A 78 -23.14 17.69 6.69
N ILE A 79 -23.10 19.00 6.91
CA ILE A 79 -22.38 19.93 6.05
C ILE A 79 -20.92 19.48 6.04
N SER A 80 -20.51 18.80 4.98
CA SER A 80 -19.20 18.15 4.87
C SER A 80 -18.23 18.95 4.00
N SER A 81 -18.73 20.01 3.36
CA SER A 81 -17.96 20.91 2.50
C SER A 81 -18.52 22.34 2.56
N LEU A 82 -17.69 23.30 2.16
CA LEU A 82 -18.06 24.72 2.09
C LEU A 82 -19.31 24.93 1.19
N GLY A 83 -19.41 24.18 0.11
CA GLY A 83 -20.50 24.27 -0.86
C GLY A 83 -21.86 23.81 -0.37
N GLU A 84 -21.92 23.00 0.67
CA GLU A 84 -23.19 22.57 1.27
C GLU A 84 -23.84 23.65 2.14
N ILE A 85 -23.13 24.76 2.41
CA ILE A 85 -23.64 25.91 3.17
C ILE A 85 -24.57 26.79 2.32
N SER A 86 -24.17 27.11 1.08
CA SER A 86 -24.97 27.93 0.17
C SER A 86 -24.52 27.79 -1.29
N PRO A 87 -25.38 28.10 -2.28
CA PRO A 87 -25.01 28.07 -3.69
C PRO A 87 -23.82 28.99 -4.04
N ALA A 88 -23.71 30.14 -3.36
CA ALA A 88 -22.60 31.06 -3.56
C ALA A 88 -21.26 30.43 -3.14
N PHE A 89 -21.25 29.76 -1.98
CA PHE A 89 -20.08 29.05 -1.48
C PHE A 89 -19.73 27.81 -2.32
N GLN A 90 -20.73 27.13 -2.87
CA GLN A 90 -20.51 26.00 -3.78
C GLN A 90 -19.77 26.44 -5.04
N ASN A 91 -20.16 27.58 -5.62
CA ASN A 91 -19.49 28.13 -6.79
C ASN A 91 -18.03 28.47 -6.48
N ILE A 92 -17.76 29.03 -5.30
CA ILE A 92 -16.40 29.35 -4.85
C ILE A 92 -15.58 28.06 -4.69
N GLU A 93 -16.09 27.06 -3.97
CA GLU A 93 -15.42 25.78 -3.76
C GLU A 93 -15.11 25.10 -5.09
N ASN A 94 -16.12 24.97 -5.97
CA ASN A 94 -15.97 24.36 -7.29
C ASN A 94 -14.94 25.09 -8.15
N TYR A 95 -14.96 26.43 -8.15
CA TYR A 95 -13.99 27.23 -8.90
C TYR A 95 -12.56 26.93 -8.46
N TYR A 96 -12.28 26.94 -7.15
CA TYR A 96 -10.94 26.66 -6.65
C TYR A 96 -10.52 25.20 -6.89
N LEU A 97 -11.39 24.22 -6.65
CA LEU A 97 -11.08 22.82 -6.90
C LEU A 97 -10.80 22.54 -8.38
N ALA A 98 -11.61 23.09 -9.28
CA ALA A 98 -11.38 22.99 -10.72
C ALA A 98 -10.05 23.63 -11.12
N SER A 99 -9.73 24.80 -10.58
CA SER A 99 -8.47 25.50 -10.84
C SER A 99 -7.26 24.72 -10.34
N ILE A 100 -7.33 24.19 -9.11
CA ILE A 100 -6.29 23.35 -8.49
C ILE A 100 -6.05 22.10 -9.35
N ASN A 101 -7.11 21.39 -9.72
CA ASN A 101 -7.01 20.17 -10.53
C ASN A 101 -6.44 20.47 -11.91
N THR A 102 -6.85 21.58 -12.52
CA THR A 102 -6.33 22.02 -13.83
C THR A 102 -4.84 22.35 -13.74
N GLU A 103 -4.41 23.07 -12.70
CA GLU A 103 -3.00 23.40 -12.53
C GLU A 103 -2.16 22.14 -12.29
N ILE A 104 -2.61 21.21 -11.44
CA ILE A 104 -1.93 19.91 -11.23
C ILE A 104 -1.84 19.12 -12.53
N ALA A 105 -2.92 19.03 -13.31
CA ALA A 105 -2.94 18.31 -14.59
C ALA A 105 -2.01 18.93 -15.64
N SER A 106 -1.74 20.23 -15.54
CA SER A 106 -0.80 20.93 -16.42
C SER A 106 0.68 20.72 -16.06
N LEU A 107 0.97 20.14 -14.88
CA LEU A 107 2.33 19.89 -14.43
C LEU A 107 2.97 18.75 -15.24
N ASP A 108 4.16 19.01 -15.74
CA ASP A 108 4.95 18.04 -16.48
C ASP A 108 5.93 17.31 -15.55
N PHE A 109 5.59 16.05 -15.25
CA PHE A 109 6.32 15.14 -14.37
C PHE A 109 7.62 14.58 -14.98
N THR A 110 7.89 14.80 -16.27
CA THR A 110 9.09 14.30 -16.95
C THR A 110 10.34 15.16 -16.73
N ASN A 111 10.21 16.32 -16.07
CA ASN A 111 11.31 17.24 -15.83
C ASN A 111 12.32 16.72 -14.78
N ASN A 112 13.59 17.13 -14.92
CA ASN A 112 14.73 16.81 -14.04
C ASN A 112 14.63 17.42 -12.61
N HIS A 113 13.45 17.91 -12.22
CA HIS A 113 13.16 18.63 -10.97
C HIS A 113 12.06 17.96 -10.15
N GLN A 114 11.88 16.63 -10.29
CA GLN A 114 10.85 15.86 -9.59
C GLN A 114 10.85 16.06 -8.07
N SER A 115 12.02 16.22 -7.44
CA SER A 115 12.09 16.46 -6.00
C SER A 115 11.41 17.77 -5.57
N LEU A 116 11.55 18.83 -6.38
CA LEU A 116 10.91 20.12 -6.11
C LEU A 116 9.40 20.00 -6.30
N LEU A 117 8.99 19.39 -7.41
CA LEU A 117 7.58 19.11 -7.70
C LEU A 117 6.90 18.34 -6.56
N ASN A 118 7.52 17.24 -6.12
CA ASN A 118 7.00 16.38 -5.06
C ASN A 118 6.83 17.14 -3.74
N GLY A 119 7.75 18.06 -3.40
CA GLY A 119 7.63 18.88 -2.19
C GLY A 119 6.41 19.80 -2.21
N TYR A 120 6.17 20.47 -3.34
CA TYR A 120 4.98 21.33 -3.49
C TYR A 120 3.68 20.52 -3.50
N LEU A 121 3.65 19.36 -4.17
CA LEU A 121 2.48 18.49 -4.19
C LEU A 121 2.18 17.89 -2.80
N ALA A 122 3.20 17.46 -2.07
CA ALA A 122 3.02 16.96 -0.70
C ALA A 122 2.44 18.03 0.23
N LYS A 123 2.90 19.28 0.12
CA LYS A 123 2.34 20.38 0.91
C LYS A 123 0.92 20.74 0.49
N ASN A 124 0.59 20.64 -0.80
CA ASN A 124 -0.77 20.81 -1.30
C ASN A 124 -1.72 19.71 -0.77
N ASP A 125 -1.24 18.48 -0.67
CA ASP A 125 -2.00 17.37 -0.09
C ASP A 125 -2.21 17.53 1.42
N GLU A 126 -1.22 18.03 2.14
CA GLU A 126 -1.34 18.38 3.56
C GLU A 126 -2.47 19.40 3.77
N LEU A 127 -2.46 20.49 3.00
CA LEU A 127 -3.54 21.50 3.01
C LEU A 127 -4.89 20.87 2.65
N SER A 128 -4.94 19.93 1.70
CA SER A 128 -6.19 19.24 1.35
C SER A 128 -6.74 18.41 2.51
N ARG A 129 -5.89 17.80 3.33
CA ARG A 129 -6.33 17.07 4.53
C ARG A 129 -6.79 18.04 5.63
N GLU A 130 -6.11 19.15 5.80
CA GLU A 130 -6.53 20.22 6.72
C GLU A 130 -7.91 20.76 6.34
N TYR A 131 -8.19 20.96 5.05
CA TYR A 131 -9.53 21.34 4.57
C TYR A 131 -10.60 20.31 4.99
N GLN A 132 -10.32 19.02 4.80
CA GLN A 132 -11.24 17.95 5.19
C GLN A 132 -11.44 17.88 6.71
N GLN A 133 -10.40 18.15 7.51
CA GLN A 133 -10.52 18.18 8.96
C GLN A 133 -11.32 19.38 9.43
N LEU A 134 -11.04 20.55 8.87
CA LEU A 134 -11.74 21.79 9.17
C LEU A 134 -13.21 21.74 8.74
N SER A 135 -13.53 21.02 7.66
CA SER A 135 -14.92 20.87 7.22
C SER A 135 -15.78 20.05 8.19
N LEU A 136 -15.18 19.20 9.04
CA LEU A 136 -15.89 18.53 10.13
C LEU A 136 -16.38 19.50 11.20
N GLU A 137 -15.74 20.66 11.37
CA GLU A 137 -16.20 21.68 12.32
C GLU A 137 -17.53 22.30 11.90
N LEU A 138 -17.86 22.28 10.59
CA LEU A 138 -19.14 22.76 10.07
C LEU A 138 -20.34 21.95 10.63
N GLU A 139 -20.10 20.72 11.09
CA GLU A 139 -21.11 19.88 11.74
C GLU A 139 -21.56 20.44 13.09
N SER A 140 -20.66 21.15 13.78
CA SER A 140 -20.92 21.75 15.09
C SER A 140 -21.52 23.16 14.96
N GLY A 141 -21.45 23.76 13.77
CA GLY A 141 -22.02 25.05 13.45
C GLY A 141 -21.20 25.80 12.41
N VAL A 142 -21.88 26.54 11.53
CA VAL A 142 -21.23 27.36 10.52
C VAL A 142 -20.74 28.67 11.17
N SER A 143 -19.42 28.80 11.32
CA SER A 143 -18.79 30.05 11.80
C SER A 143 -18.10 30.78 10.65
N GLU A 144 -18.07 32.12 10.71
CA GLU A 144 -17.33 32.94 9.74
C GLU A 144 -15.84 32.59 9.73
N ALA A 145 -15.26 32.32 10.89
CA ALA A 145 -13.87 31.90 11.02
C ALA A 145 -13.60 30.59 10.28
N THR A 146 -14.49 29.59 10.41
CA THR A 146 -14.39 28.30 9.70
C THR A 146 -14.52 28.50 8.19
N ILE A 147 -15.49 29.31 7.74
CA ILE A 147 -15.65 29.65 6.31
C ILE A 147 -14.38 30.31 5.76
N THR A 148 -13.85 31.33 6.44
CA THR A 148 -12.65 32.06 6.00
C THR A 148 -11.43 31.13 5.98
N ALA A 149 -11.30 30.22 6.95
CA ALA A 149 -10.21 29.25 6.97
C ALA A 149 -10.33 28.22 5.83
N LEU A 150 -11.54 27.72 5.52
CA LEU A 150 -11.77 26.82 4.38
C LEU A 150 -11.44 27.48 3.04
N ILE A 151 -11.92 28.71 2.82
CA ILE A 151 -11.59 29.48 1.62
C ILE A 151 -10.09 29.79 1.56
N GLY A 152 -9.50 30.18 2.69
CA GLY A 152 -8.07 30.46 2.80
C GLY A 152 -7.22 29.24 2.44
N ASN A 153 -7.62 28.05 2.88
CA ASN A 153 -6.95 26.81 2.52
C ASN A 153 -6.99 26.56 0.99
N LEU A 154 -8.16 26.70 0.35
CA LEU A 154 -8.30 26.58 -1.11
C LEU A 154 -7.41 27.57 -1.86
N GLN A 155 -7.36 28.83 -1.38
CA GLN A 155 -6.50 29.86 -1.95
C GLN A 155 -5.01 29.55 -1.79
N LEU A 156 -4.59 29.07 -0.62
CA LEU A 156 -3.20 28.69 -0.36
C LEU A 156 -2.75 27.53 -1.26
N ARG A 157 -3.60 26.53 -1.43
CA ARG A 157 -3.37 25.40 -2.35
C ARG A 157 -3.12 25.86 -3.78
N LEU A 158 -4.01 26.71 -4.32
CA LEU A 158 -3.85 27.25 -5.66
C LEU A 158 -2.61 28.15 -5.80
N LYS A 159 -2.33 28.98 -4.78
CA LYS A 159 -1.13 29.84 -4.75
C LYS A 159 0.15 29.01 -4.79
N LEU A 160 0.20 27.92 -4.04
CA LEU A 160 1.36 27.03 -3.99
C LEU A 160 1.64 26.41 -5.37
N LEU A 161 0.61 25.96 -6.08
CA LEU A 161 0.73 25.43 -7.44
C LEU A 161 1.17 26.51 -8.45
N THR A 162 0.66 27.74 -8.30
CA THR A 162 1.07 28.88 -9.13
C THR A 162 2.55 29.21 -8.93
N GLN A 163 3.04 29.17 -7.68
CA GLN A 163 4.45 29.36 -7.37
C GLN A 163 5.32 28.27 -7.96
N LEU A 164 4.89 27.00 -7.88
CA LEU A 164 5.58 25.88 -8.51
C LEU A 164 5.72 26.10 -10.03
N LYS A 165 4.64 26.47 -10.70
CA LYS A 165 4.64 26.75 -12.15
C LYS A 165 5.61 27.87 -12.53
N ASN A 166 5.66 28.94 -11.75
CA ASN A 166 6.59 30.05 -11.96
C ASN A 166 8.04 29.59 -11.78
N HIS A 167 8.33 28.84 -10.71
CA HIS A 167 9.67 28.32 -10.46
C HIS A 167 10.14 27.38 -11.58
N LEU A 168 9.25 26.49 -12.06
CA LEU A 168 9.56 25.63 -13.21
C LEU A 168 9.83 26.43 -14.49
N LYS A 169 9.09 27.52 -14.72
CA LYS A 169 9.32 28.42 -15.86
C LYS A 169 10.68 29.11 -15.77
N GLU A 170 11.06 29.60 -14.59
CA GLU A 170 12.36 30.22 -14.36
C GLU A 170 13.51 29.25 -14.62
N LEU A 171 13.40 28.01 -14.14
CA LEU A 171 14.40 26.96 -14.38
C LEU A 171 14.55 26.64 -15.87
N LYS A 172 13.44 26.58 -16.63
CA LYS A 172 13.48 26.40 -18.09
C LYS A 172 14.20 27.55 -18.80
N ILE A 173 13.93 28.80 -18.40
CA ILE A 173 14.59 29.99 -18.99
C ILE A 173 16.09 29.98 -18.69
N GLN A 174 16.48 29.65 -17.45
CA GLN A 174 17.89 29.58 -17.06
C GLN A 174 18.67 28.57 -17.91
N LYS A 175 18.12 27.35 -18.09
CA LYS A 175 18.73 26.31 -18.93
C LYS A 175 18.92 26.76 -20.37
N ASN A 176 17.94 27.44 -20.96
CA ASN A 176 18.04 27.92 -22.34
C ASN A 176 19.14 28.96 -22.52
N LYS A 177 19.28 29.91 -21.59
CA LYS A 177 20.37 30.91 -21.62
C LYS A 177 21.76 30.30 -21.51
N THR A 178 21.93 29.24 -20.72
CA THR A 178 23.22 28.54 -20.60
C THR A 178 23.58 27.80 -21.89
N ASN A 179 22.59 27.25 -22.61
CA ASN A 179 22.84 26.56 -23.88
C ASN A 179 23.19 27.50 -25.04
N GLU A 180 22.78 28.78 -24.98
CA GLU A 180 23.14 29.81 -25.95
C GLU A 180 24.57 30.35 -25.72
N THR A 181 25.06 30.35 -24.48
CA THR A 181 26.41 30.84 -24.13
C THR A 181 27.52 29.81 -24.31
N VAL A 182 27.19 28.54 -24.47
CA VAL A 182 28.16 27.43 -24.69
C VAL A 182 28.42 27.16 -26.18
N GLN A 183 27.74 27.85 -27.10
CA GLN A 183 27.95 27.74 -28.56
C GLN A 183 28.88 28.82 -29.15
N ILE A 184 29.78 29.40 -28.35
CA ILE A 184 30.75 30.41 -28.81
C ILE A 184 32.17 29.85 -28.73
#